data_AF-F9UAQ1-F1
#
_entry.id   AF-F9UAQ1-F1
#
_cell.length_a   1.000
_cell.length_b   1.000
_cell.length_c   1.000
_cell.angle_alpha   90.00
_cell.angle_beta   90.00
_cell.angle_gamma   90.00
#
_symmetry.space_group_name_H-M   'P 1'
#
loop_
_entity.id
_entity.type
_entity.pdbx_description
1 polymer ?
#
loop_
_entity_poly.entity_id
_entity_poly.type
_entity_poly.pdbx_seq_one_letter_code
_entity_poly.pdbx_strand_id
1 'polypeptide(L)'
;MSFYHLRLGVTEDVQVETRSRHETATLRDYDRSPGALTRERYTLFLVDRAFIDARFWDAKKAAGAITIITRMKASLRIDSTEGLGVDADPLNAGVQRDLRVMLASSPESWRLITYRTRRGHVVEFLTNVK
;
A
#
# COMPACT_ATOMS: atom_id res chain seq x y z
N MET A 1 -6.67 5.60 13.45
CA MET A 1 -5.54 5.17 12.60
C MET A 1 -4.26 5.40 13.38
N SER A 2 -3.43 4.38 13.51
CA SER A 2 -2.18 4.43 14.28
C SER A 2 -0.99 4.16 13.35
N PHE A 3 0.10 4.89 13.54
CA PHE A 3 1.36 4.73 12.82
C PHE A 3 2.41 4.12 13.73
N TYR A 4 3.12 3.11 13.22
CA TYR A 4 4.12 2.39 13.97
C TYR A 4 5.45 2.41 13.24
N HIS A 5 6.53 2.66 13.98
CA HIS A 5 7.87 2.43 13.48
C HIS A 5 8.20 0.94 13.54
N LEU A 6 8.04 0.24 12.42
CA LEU A 6 8.15 -1.23 12.38
C LEU A 6 9.49 -1.78 12.91
N ARG A 7 10.58 -1.02 12.79
CA ARG A 7 11.90 -1.45 13.31
C ARG A 7 12.02 -1.34 14.82
N LEU A 8 11.32 -0.38 15.42
CA LEU A 8 11.40 -0.11 16.86
C LEU A 8 10.21 -0.72 17.62
N GLY A 9 9.15 -1.08 16.91
CA GLY A 9 7.92 -1.63 17.50
C GLY A 9 7.13 -0.62 18.31
N VAL A 10 7.37 0.69 18.13
CA VAL A 10 6.71 1.76 18.88
C VAL A 10 5.70 2.52 18.03
N THR A 11 4.65 3.02 18.68
CA THR A 11 3.72 3.96 18.06
C THR A 11 4.41 5.31 17.89
N GLU A 12 4.41 5.84 16.67
CA GLU A 12 4.95 7.18 16.40
C GLU A 12 3.84 8.24 16.44
N ASP A 13 2.65 7.89 15.95
CA ASP A 13 1.55 8.83 15.86
C ASP A 13 0.19 8.12 15.85
N VAL A 14 -0.86 8.85 16.23
CA VAL A 14 -2.23 8.37 16.24
C VAL A 14 -3.21 9.47 15.82
N GLN A 15 -3.98 9.18 14.78
CA GLN A 15 -5.15 9.98 14.40
C GLN A 15 -6.41 9.25 14.86
N VAL A 16 -7.10 9.81 15.86
CA VAL A 16 -8.39 9.31 16.35
C VAL A 16 -9.52 10.12 15.73
N GLU A 17 -10.54 9.44 15.22
CA GLU A 17 -11.78 10.05 14.73
C GLU A 17 -12.94 9.28 15.38
N THR A 18 -13.85 10.01 16.02
CA THR A 18 -15.00 9.44 16.76
C THR A 18 -16.28 9.47 15.93
N ARG A 19 -16.28 10.20 14.81
CA ARG A 19 -17.41 10.24 13.89
C ARG A 19 -17.32 9.11 12.88
N SER A 20 -18.48 8.62 12.44
CA SER A 20 -18.56 7.67 11.33
C SER A 20 -18.09 8.36 10.04
N ARG A 21 -16.85 8.10 9.63
CA ARG A 21 -16.23 8.64 8.43
C ARG A 21 -15.50 7.54 7.68
N HIS A 22 -15.44 7.70 6.37
CA HIS A 22 -14.66 6.78 5.55
C HIS A 22 -13.17 6.92 5.84
N GLU A 23 -12.48 5.79 5.93
CA GLU A 23 -11.10 5.66 6.37
C GLU A 23 -10.13 6.49 5.50
N THR A 24 -10.39 6.54 4.19
CA THR A 24 -9.60 7.35 3.26
C THR A 24 -9.77 8.86 3.48
N ALA A 25 -10.94 9.31 3.98
CA ALA A 25 -11.14 10.71 4.34
C ALA A 25 -10.33 11.07 5.60
N THR A 26 -10.30 10.17 6.59
CA THR A 26 -9.45 10.34 7.78
C THR A 26 -7.96 10.39 7.42
N LEU A 27 -7.51 9.54 6.48
CA LEU A 27 -6.13 9.58 5.98
C LEU A 27 -5.79 10.91 5.29
N ARG A 28 -6.70 11.41 4.43
CA ARG A 28 -6.50 12.68 3.71
C ARG A 28 -6.48 13.89 4.66
N ASP A 29 -7.28 13.86 5.72
CA ASP A 29 -7.25 14.90 6.74
C ASP A 29 -5.96 14.83 7.55
N TYR A 30 -5.53 13.63 7.94
CA TYR A 30 -4.24 13.43 8.61
C TYR A 30 -3.08 14.02 7.78
N ASP A 31 -3.05 13.77 6.47
CA ASP A 31 -2.01 14.26 5.57
C ASP A 31 -1.90 15.80 5.48
N ARG A 32 -2.96 16.52 5.87
CA ARG A 32 -2.97 17.98 5.94
C ARG A 32 -2.40 18.52 7.25
N SER A 33 -2.29 17.68 8.28
CA SER A 33 -1.76 18.09 9.58
C SER A 33 -0.27 18.45 9.48
N PRO A 34 0.18 19.50 10.19
CA PRO A 34 1.61 19.75 10.36
C PRO A 34 2.30 18.52 10.96
N GLY A 35 3.36 18.04 10.32
CA GLY A 35 4.12 16.87 10.80
C GLY A 35 3.51 15.50 10.44
N ALA A 36 2.53 15.44 9.54
CA ALA A 36 1.95 14.17 9.12
C ALA A 36 3.00 13.23 8.52
N LEU A 37 3.12 12.01 9.07
CA LEU A 37 4.10 11.01 8.66
C LEU A 37 3.95 10.60 7.18
N THR A 38 2.75 10.73 6.61
CA THR A 38 2.50 10.48 5.16
C THR A 38 3.29 11.39 4.23
N ARG A 39 3.92 12.45 4.75
CA ARG A 39 4.75 13.40 4.00
C ARG A 39 6.25 13.09 4.10
N GLU A 40 6.64 12.15 4.95
CA GLU A 40 8.03 11.72 5.10
C GLU A 40 8.53 11.04 3.83
N ARG A 41 9.70 11.47 3.35
CA ARG A 41 10.28 10.98 2.11
C ARG A 41 10.96 9.63 2.31
N TYR A 42 11.01 8.83 1.24
CA TYR A 42 11.68 7.52 1.20
C TYR A 42 11.12 6.51 2.21
N THR A 43 9.86 6.67 2.59
CA THR A 43 9.18 5.84 3.58
C THR A 43 8.50 4.64 2.93
N LEU A 44 8.62 3.47 3.56
CA LEU A 44 7.82 2.28 3.26
C LEU A 44 6.60 2.22 4.20
N PHE A 45 5.41 2.39 3.64
CA PHE A 45 4.15 2.26 4.36
C PHE A 45 3.56 0.86 4.18
N LEU A 46 3.37 0.13 5.29
CA LEU A 46 2.52 -1.07 5.32
C LEU A 46 1.14 -0.67 5.84
N VAL A 47 0.13 -0.76 4.98
CA VAL A 47 -1.17 -0.13 5.21
C VAL A 47 -2.30 -1.15 5.12
N ASP A 48 -3.31 -1.04 5.99
CA ASP A 48 -4.53 -1.85 5.83
C ASP A 48 -5.33 -1.46 4.57
N ARG A 49 -5.98 -2.44 3.96
CA ARG A 49 -6.74 -2.30 2.72
C ARG A 49 -7.92 -1.31 2.79
N ALA A 50 -8.36 -0.91 3.98
CA ALA A 50 -9.37 0.14 4.12
C ALA A 50 -8.86 1.52 3.67
N PHE A 51 -7.55 1.75 3.71
CA PHE A 51 -6.89 3.01 3.36
C PHE A 51 -6.31 3.03 1.94
N ILE A 52 -6.71 2.09 1.08
CA ILE A 52 -6.29 2.11 -0.33
C ILE A 52 -7.02 3.22 -1.09
N ASP A 53 -6.24 4.21 -1.50
CA ASP A 53 -6.65 5.34 -2.34
C ASP A 53 -5.53 5.59 -3.36
N ALA A 54 -5.64 4.98 -4.54
CA ALA A 54 -4.53 4.91 -5.48
C ALA A 54 -3.98 6.29 -5.85
N ARG A 55 -4.87 7.21 -6.24
CA ARG A 55 -4.51 8.59 -6.56
C ARG A 55 -3.82 9.33 -5.42
N PHE A 56 -4.24 9.12 -4.17
CA PHE A 56 -3.54 9.69 -3.02
C PHE A 56 -2.11 9.15 -2.93
N TRP A 57 -1.94 7.84 -2.99
CA TRP A 57 -0.63 7.20 -2.85
C TRP A 57 0.30 7.46 -4.05
N ASP A 58 -0.22 7.62 -5.26
CA ASP A 58 0.54 8.04 -6.44
C ASP A 58 1.11 9.45 -6.26
N ALA A 59 0.29 10.39 -5.77
CA ALA A 59 0.75 11.74 -5.47
C ALA A 59 1.85 11.75 -4.41
N LYS A 60 1.76 10.87 -3.40
CA LYS A 60 2.80 10.72 -2.37
C LYS A 60 4.07 10.11 -2.93
N LYS A 61 3.97 9.10 -3.79
CA LYS A 61 5.12 8.53 -4.51
C LYS A 61 5.85 9.61 -5.31
N ALA A 62 5.11 10.42 -6.06
CA ALA A 62 5.68 11.50 -6.86
C ALA A 62 6.37 12.58 -5.99
N ALA A 63 5.79 12.94 -4.85
CA ALA A 63 6.31 14.01 -3.99
C ALA A 63 7.47 13.58 -3.08
N GLY A 64 7.50 12.31 -2.66
CA GLY A 64 8.37 11.84 -1.59
C GLY A 64 9.08 10.52 -1.85
N ALA A 65 8.98 9.94 -3.04
CA ALA A 65 9.54 8.62 -3.36
C ALA A 65 9.13 7.53 -2.35
N ILE A 66 7.91 7.62 -1.84
CA ILE A 66 7.38 6.65 -0.89
C ILE A 66 6.97 5.35 -1.58
N THR A 67 7.04 4.27 -0.83
CA THR A 67 6.51 2.97 -1.24
C THR A 67 5.34 2.59 -0.33
N ILE A 68 4.25 2.09 -0.90
CA ILE A 68 3.15 1.49 -0.14
C ILE A 68 3.04 0.00 -0.44
N ILE A 69 2.78 -0.80 0.59
CA ILE A 69 2.29 -2.18 0.48
C ILE A 69 0.96 -2.25 1.23
N THR A 70 -0.08 -2.75 0.57
CA THR A 70 -1.37 -3.00 1.20
C THR A 70 -1.97 -4.32 0.73
N ARG A 71 -2.91 -4.89 1.48
CA ARG A 71 -3.66 -6.05 0.99
C ARG A 71 -4.62 -5.62 -0.13
N MET A 72 -4.81 -6.50 -1.10
CA MET A 72 -5.81 -6.29 -2.14
C MET A 72 -7.22 -6.18 -1.54
N LYS A 73 -8.03 -5.31 -2.14
CA LYS A 73 -9.45 -5.15 -1.82
C LYS A 73 -10.25 -5.56 -3.06
N ALA A 74 -11.11 -6.57 -2.92
CA ALA A 74 -11.87 -7.16 -4.02
C ALA A 74 -12.74 -6.15 -4.80
N SER A 75 -13.11 -5.02 -4.18
CA SER A 75 -13.88 -3.96 -4.82
C SER A 75 -13.07 -3.06 -5.76
N LEU A 76 -11.74 -3.21 -5.84
CA LEU A 76 -10.91 -2.42 -6.74
C LEU A 76 -11.03 -2.94 -8.17
N ARG A 77 -11.27 -2.02 -9.10
CA ARG A 77 -11.35 -2.33 -10.53
C ARG A 77 -9.97 -2.26 -11.16
N ILE A 78 -9.56 -3.36 -11.80
CA ILE A 78 -8.33 -3.47 -12.57
C ILE A 78 -8.71 -3.41 -14.05
N ASP A 79 -8.13 -2.46 -14.78
CA ASP A 79 -8.39 -2.27 -16.21
C ASP A 79 -7.47 -3.11 -17.09
N SER A 80 -6.23 -3.35 -16.65
CA SER A 80 -5.31 -4.25 -17.35
C SER A 80 -4.31 -4.92 -16.41
N THR A 81 -3.78 -6.06 -16.87
CA THR A 81 -2.77 -6.85 -16.16
C THR A 81 -1.71 -7.35 -17.14
N GLU A 82 -0.45 -7.30 -16.73
CA GLU A 82 0.70 -7.83 -17.44
C GLU A 82 1.50 -8.71 -16.46
N GLY A 83 1.84 -9.94 -16.87
CA GLY A 83 2.66 -10.83 -16.04
C GLY A 83 4.11 -10.38 -16.01
N LEU A 84 4.68 -10.27 -14.81
CA LEU A 84 6.11 -10.04 -14.60
C LEU A 84 6.81 -11.35 -14.25
N GLY A 85 8.06 -11.48 -14.69
CA GLY A 85 8.91 -12.60 -14.29
C GLY A 85 9.20 -12.54 -12.79
N VAL A 86 9.23 -13.70 -12.14
CA VAL A 86 9.68 -13.84 -10.75
C VAL A 86 11.04 -14.51 -10.78
N ASP A 87 12.07 -13.78 -10.38
CA ASP A 87 13.43 -14.30 -10.35
C ASP A 87 13.54 -15.45 -9.33
N ALA A 88 14.41 -16.42 -9.62
CA ALA A 88 14.72 -17.54 -8.75
C ALA A 88 15.63 -17.14 -7.57
N ASP A 89 15.27 -16.06 -6.87
CA ASP A 89 15.92 -15.57 -5.67
C ASP A 89 15.25 -16.19 -4.43
N PRO A 90 16.01 -16.69 -3.43
CA PRO A 90 15.47 -17.13 -2.15
C PRO A 90 14.56 -16.10 -1.46
N LEU A 91 14.77 -14.80 -1.68
CA LEU A 91 13.92 -13.72 -1.17
C LEU A 91 12.51 -13.74 -1.77
N ASN A 92 12.35 -14.28 -2.98
CA ASN A 92 11.05 -14.44 -3.65
C ASN A 92 10.33 -15.74 -3.22
N ALA A 93 10.87 -16.49 -2.27
CA ALA A 93 10.24 -17.72 -1.79
C ALA A 93 8.80 -17.47 -1.29
N GLY A 94 7.84 -18.09 -1.97
CA GLY A 94 6.41 -17.96 -1.70
C GLY A 94 5.68 -17.00 -2.65
N VAL A 95 6.38 -16.19 -3.45
CA VAL A 95 5.76 -15.41 -4.52
C VAL A 95 5.27 -16.37 -5.60
N GLN A 96 3.95 -16.35 -5.86
CA GLN A 96 3.31 -17.22 -6.84
C GLN A 96 3.05 -16.51 -8.16
N ARG A 97 2.73 -15.21 -8.09
CA ARG A 97 2.49 -14.35 -9.25
C ARG A 97 2.94 -12.94 -8.92
N ASP A 98 3.48 -12.28 -9.92
CA ASP A 98 3.78 -10.87 -9.89
C ASP A 98 3.21 -10.24 -11.16
N LEU A 99 2.33 -9.28 -11.00
CA LEU A 99 1.61 -8.67 -12.10
C LEU A 99 1.81 -7.16 -12.04
N ARG A 100 2.16 -6.54 -13.17
CA ARG A 100 1.93 -5.11 -13.36
C ARG A 100 0.45 -4.92 -13.68
N VAL A 101 -0.20 -3.97 -13.00
CA VAL A 101 -1.64 -3.72 -13.16
C VAL A 101 -1.91 -2.23 -13.33
N MET A 102 -2.93 -1.91 -14.12
CA MET A 102 -3.52 -0.57 -14.16
C MET A 102 -4.83 -0.59 -13.38
N LEU A 103 -4.90 0.18 -12.30
CA LEU A 103 -6.13 0.36 -11.53
C LEU A 103 -6.98 1.45 -12.19
N ALA A 104 -8.30 1.26 -12.27
CA ALA A 104 -9.20 2.29 -12.81
C ALA A 104 -9.16 3.62 -12.04
N SER A 105 -8.72 3.57 -10.79
CA SER A 105 -8.57 4.74 -9.91
C SER A 105 -7.18 5.37 -9.93
N SER A 106 -6.26 4.86 -10.75
CA SER A 106 -4.84 5.25 -10.79
C SER A 106 -4.43 5.65 -12.21
N PRO A 107 -3.76 6.81 -12.41
CA PRO A 107 -3.07 7.08 -13.66
C PRO A 107 -1.73 6.33 -13.77
N GLU A 108 -1.19 5.84 -12.65
CA GLU A 108 0.09 5.14 -12.59
C GLU A 108 -0.10 3.62 -12.61
N SER A 109 0.94 2.90 -13.03
CA SER A 109 1.01 1.44 -12.92
C SER A 109 1.33 1.00 -11.49
N TRP A 110 0.64 -0.04 -11.04
CA TRP A 110 0.83 -0.70 -9.75
C TRP A 110 1.33 -2.13 -9.96
N ARG A 111 1.74 -2.80 -8.88
CA ARG A 111 2.00 -4.24 -8.87
C ARG A 111 1.02 -4.97 -7.96
N LEU A 112 0.54 -6.11 -8.44
CA LEU A 112 -0.28 -7.06 -7.70
C LEU A 112 0.52 -8.35 -7.51
N ILE A 113 0.91 -8.62 -6.27
CA ILE A 113 1.73 -9.78 -5.90
C ILE A 113 0.84 -10.80 -5.20
N THR A 114 0.76 -12.01 -5.75
CA THR A 114 0.14 -13.16 -5.08
C THR A 114 1.21 -13.91 -4.30
N TYR A 115 1.05 -13.99 -2.99
CA TYR A 115 2.02 -14.60 -2.09
C TYR A 115 1.39 -15.72 -1.27
N ARG A 116 2.07 -16.88 -1.22
CA ARG A 116 1.74 -17.98 -0.32
C ARG A 116 2.58 -17.86 0.94
N THR A 117 1.91 -17.64 2.06
CA THR A 117 2.53 -17.59 3.38
C THR A 117 3.10 -18.95 3.79
N ARG A 118 4.03 -18.95 4.76
CA ARG A 118 4.58 -20.17 5.37
C ARG A 118 3.52 -21.11 5.95
N ARG A 119 2.35 -20.57 6.32
CA ARG A 119 1.20 -21.34 6.84
C ARG A 119 0.25 -21.81 5.74
N GLY A 120 0.58 -21.60 4.46
CA GLY A 120 -0.20 -22.06 3.31
C GLY A 120 -1.29 -21.10 2.84
N HIS A 121 -1.56 -20.00 3.55
CA HIS A 121 -2.54 -19.01 3.09
C HIS A 121 -2.05 -18.25 1.87
N VAL A 122 -2.91 -18.06 0.89
CA VAL A 122 -2.68 -17.21 -0.27
C VAL A 122 -3.22 -15.81 0.03
N VAL A 123 -2.37 -14.80 -0.15
CA VAL A 123 -2.70 -13.40 0.09
C VAL A 123 -2.26 -12.60 -1.12
N GLU A 124 -3.05 -11.60 -1.48
CA GLU A 124 -2.74 -10.67 -2.56
C GLU A 124 -2.38 -9.30 -1.99
N PHE A 125 -1.26 -8.75 -2.44
CA PHE A 125 -0.77 -7.44 -2.05
C PHE A 125 -0.73 -6.51 -3.25
N LEU A 126 -1.16 -5.27 -3.04
CA LEU A 126 -0.95 -4.17 -3.97
C LEU A 126 0.23 -3.32 -3.50
N THR A 127 1.05 -2.91 -4.45
CA THR A 127 2.13 -1.96 -4.20
C THR A 127 2.34 -1.02 -5.37
N ASN A 128 2.85 0.17 -5.08
CA ASN A 128 3.24 1.16 -6.09
C ASN A 128 4.73 1.06 -6.44
N VAL A 129 5.45 0.00 -6.03
CA VAL A 129 6.84 -0.26 -6.45
C VAL A 129 6.89 -0.41 -7.97
N LYS A 130 7.87 0.26 -8.59
CA LYS A 130 8.12 0.17 -10.03
C LYS A 130 8.81 -1.15 -10.39
#